data_AF-A0A380JPP3-F1
#
_entry.id   AF-A0A380JPP3-F1
#
_cell.length_a   1.000
_cell.length_b   1.000
_cell.length_c   1.000
_cell.angle_alpha   90.00
_cell.angle_beta   90.00
_cell.angle_gamma   90.00
#
_symmetry.space_group_name_H-M   'P 1'
#
loop_
_entity.id
_entity.type
_entity.pdbx_description
1 polymer ?
#
loop_
_entity_poly.entity_id
_entity_poly.type
_entity_poly.pdbx_seq_one_letter_code
_entity_poly.pdbx_strand_id
1 'polypeptide(L)'
;MTQACKKFMVSTMAALALAGVCLTASTHISKADDYVYGDVEYLLTPKQEGYDDLVSFLESLGLNHFDATLYSDSMDMAGRNLKELLAGFKDTTPDKVISAVLSELAKFYNDYSPF
;
A
#
# COMPACT_ATOMS: atom_id res chain seq x y z
N MET A 1 -38.99 -11.03 -36.04
CA MET A 1 -38.69 -11.61 -34.71
C MET A 1 -37.60 -10.79 -34.05
N THR A 2 -37.81 -10.51 -32.79
CA THR A 2 -37.01 -9.78 -31.81
C THR A 2 -35.75 -10.54 -31.38
N GLN A 3 -34.62 -9.84 -31.16
CA GLN A 3 -33.75 -9.91 -29.96
C GLN A 3 -32.48 -9.09 -30.22
N ALA A 4 -32.22 -8.01 -29.45
CA ALA A 4 -31.48 -8.01 -28.18
C ALA A 4 -30.01 -8.45 -28.37
N CYS A 5 -28.96 -7.88 -27.80
CA CYS A 5 -28.75 -6.78 -26.86
C CYS A 5 -27.22 -6.60 -26.82
N LYS A 6 -26.78 -5.35 -26.58
CA LYS A 6 -25.51 -4.92 -25.96
C LYS A 6 -24.58 -6.04 -25.44
N LYS A 7 -23.28 -5.95 -25.77
CA LYS A 7 -22.20 -6.05 -24.78
C LYS A 7 -20.88 -5.52 -25.33
N PHE A 8 -20.42 -4.45 -24.68
CA PHE A 8 -19.04 -3.98 -24.67
C PHE A 8 -18.08 -5.16 -24.47
N MET A 9 -17.11 -5.32 -25.36
CA MET A 9 -15.81 -5.90 -25.02
C MET A 9 -14.75 -4.92 -25.49
N VAL A 10 -14.43 -3.96 -24.62
CA VAL A 10 -13.18 -3.22 -24.73
C VAL A 10 -12.08 -4.19 -24.34
N SER A 11 -11.33 -4.62 -25.36
CA SER A 11 -10.11 -5.41 -25.24
C SER A 11 -8.98 -4.47 -24.82
N THR A 12 -8.61 -4.47 -23.55
CA THR A 12 -7.37 -3.86 -23.05
C THR A 12 -6.52 -4.94 -22.41
N MET A 13 -5.89 -5.74 -23.26
CA MET A 13 -4.67 -6.46 -22.91
C MET A 13 -3.50 -5.70 -23.53
N ALA A 14 -2.93 -4.76 -22.78
CA ALA A 14 -1.60 -4.23 -23.04
C ALA A 14 -0.69 -4.79 -21.94
N ALA A 15 0.21 -5.66 -22.37
CA ALA A 15 1.09 -6.47 -21.53
C ALA A 15 2.06 -5.60 -20.71
N LEU A 16 2.12 -5.90 -19.41
CA LEU A 16 3.24 -5.56 -18.55
C LEU A 16 4.47 -6.37 -19.00
N ALA A 17 5.26 -5.78 -19.90
CA ALA A 17 6.57 -6.29 -20.29
C ALA A 17 7.65 -5.38 -19.71
N LEU A 18 8.05 -5.61 -18.46
CA LEU A 18 9.36 -5.20 -17.97
C LEU A 18 9.84 -6.12 -16.84
N ALA A 19 9.97 -7.41 -17.16
CA ALA A 19 10.70 -8.35 -16.33
C ALA A 19 11.90 -8.87 -17.13
N GLY A 20 13.10 -8.62 -16.61
CA GLY A 20 14.34 -9.22 -17.09
C GLY A 20 15.41 -8.18 -17.44
N VAL A 21 16.65 -8.45 -16.98
CA VAL A 21 17.90 -7.65 -17.06
C VAL A 21 18.08 -6.76 -15.82
N CYS A 22 18.95 -7.02 -14.84
CA CYS A 22 20.10 -7.91 -14.72
C CYS A 22 20.35 -8.30 -13.24
N LEU A 23 20.13 -9.57 -12.89
CA LEU A 23 20.82 -10.22 -11.77
C LEU A 23 22.22 -10.60 -12.26
N THR A 24 23.21 -9.73 -12.04
CA THR A 24 24.63 -10.02 -11.74
C THR A 24 25.50 -8.80 -12.06
N ALA A 25 25.80 -8.00 -11.05
CA ALA A 25 27.07 -7.28 -10.96
C ALA A 25 27.59 -7.51 -9.53
N SER A 26 28.45 -8.51 -9.44
CA SER A 26 29.24 -8.87 -8.28
C SER A 26 30.14 -7.72 -7.82
N THR A 27 30.49 -7.77 -6.53
CA THR A 27 31.51 -7.00 -5.81
C THR A 27 31.15 -5.56 -5.46
N HIS A 28 30.45 -5.38 -4.33
CA HIS A 28 30.91 -4.53 -3.21
C HIS A 28 30.17 -4.99 -1.94
N ILE A 29 30.70 -6.02 -1.26
CA ILE A 29 30.41 -6.22 0.17
C ILE A 29 31.24 -5.15 0.90
N SER A 30 30.79 -3.90 0.85
CA SER A 30 31.34 -2.82 1.65
C SER A 30 30.37 -2.59 2.81
N LYS A 31 30.69 -3.26 3.93
CA LYS A 31 30.27 -2.95 5.30
C LYS A 31 28.95 -2.19 5.43
N ALA A 32 27.84 -2.93 5.45
CA ALA A 32 26.55 -2.44 5.94
C ALA A 32 26.51 -2.33 7.48
N ASP A 33 27.64 -2.48 8.16
CA ASP A 33 27.75 -2.55 9.63
C ASP A 33 28.02 -1.19 10.29
N ASP A 34 28.09 -0.11 9.50
CA ASP A 34 28.42 1.24 9.99
C ASP A 34 27.43 2.30 9.50
N TYR A 35 26.22 1.87 9.11
CA TYR A 35 25.09 2.77 9.21
C TYR A 35 24.63 2.70 10.67
N VAL A 36 25.10 3.65 11.48
CA VAL A 36 24.39 4.01 12.71
C VAL A 36 22.95 4.24 12.28
N TYR A 37 22.11 3.27 12.62
CA TYR A 37 20.70 3.15 12.31
C TYR A 37 20.02 4.31 13.04
N GLY A 38 20.13 5.51 12.46
CA GLY A 38 19.53 6.73 12.96
C GLY A 38 18.02 6.52 13.00
N ASP A 39 17.49 6.53 14.22
CA ASP A 39 16.07 6.51 14.55
C ASP A 39 15.20 5.52 13.80
N VAL A 40 15.33 4.27 14.21
CA VAL A 40 14.33 3.21 13.96
C VAL A 40 13.40 2.98 15.14
N GLU A 41 13.35 3.93 16.06
CA GLU A 41 12.36 3.93 17.13
C GLU A 41 10.94 3.76 16.55
N TYR A 42 10.66 4.24 15.34
CA TYR A 42 9.37 4.04 14.67
C TYR A 42 9.09 2.56 14.28
N LEU A 43 10.11 1.78 13.94
CA LEU A 43 9.98 0.32 13.68
C LEU A 43 9.88 -0.48 14.97
N LEU A 44 10.40 0.07 16.07
CA LEU A 44 10.37 -0.54 17.40
C LEU A 44 9.16 -0.10 18.23
N THR A 45 8.38 0.87 17.74
CA THR A 45 7.18 1.35 18.40
C THR A 45 6.14 0.23 18.41
N PRO A 46 5.63 -0.16 19.60
CA PRO A 46 4.57 -1.14 19.68
C PRO A 46 3.38 -0.68 18.85
N LYS A 47 2.99 -1.48 17.84
CA LYS A 47 1.85 -1.17 16.99
C LYS A 47 0.57 -1.19 17.80
N GLN A 48 -0.33 -0.25 17.51
CA GLN A 48 -1.65 -0.24 18.13
C GLN A 48 -2.44 -1.52 17.83
N GLU A 49 -3.34 -1.87 18.75
CA GLU A 49 -4.23 -2.99 18.57
C GLU A 49 -5.12 -2.78 17.33
N GLY A 50 -5.22 -3.80 16.46
CA GLY A 50 -5.94 -3.72 15.19
C GLY A 50 -5.09 -3.30 13.99
N TYR A 51 -3.78 -3.10 14.18
CA TYR A 51 -2.84 -2.85 13.07
C TYR A 51 -2.83 -4.02 12.06
N ASP A 52 -2.56 -5.24 12.53
CA ASP A 52 -2.51 -6.42 11.65
C ASP A 52 -3.84 -6.71 10.97
N ASP A 53 -4.96 -6.44 11.67
CA ASP A 53 -6.31 -6.59 11.13
C ASP A 53 -6.58 -5.58 10.00
N LEU A 54 -6.11 -4.34 10.16
CA LEU A 54 -6.23 -3.30 9.14
C LEU A 54 -5.37 -3.62 7.91
N VAL A 55 -4.10 -4.02 8.12
CA VAL A 55 -3.20 -4.42 7.03
C VAL A 55 -3.79 -5.60 6.26
N SER A 56 -4.21 -6.65 6.95
CA SER A 56 -4.82 -7.84 6.34
C SER A 56 -6.10 -7.51 5.57
N PHE A 57 -6.91 -6.59 6.10
CA PHE A 57 -8.11 -6.13 5.41
C PHE A 57 -7.76 -5.39 4.11
N LEU A 58 -6.80 -4.45 4.14
CA LEU A 58 -6.39 -3.70 2.96
C LEU A 58 -5.78 -4.61 1.88
N GLU A 59 -4.98 -5.60 2.28
CA GLU A 59 -4.46 -6.63 1.38
C GLU A 59 -5.59 -7.46 0.75
N SER A 60 -6.62 -7.81 1.53
CA SER A 60 -7.79 -8.53 1.01
C SER A 60 -8.56 -7.74 -0.05
N LEU A 61 -8.45 -6.40 -0.04
CA LEU A 61 -9.02 -5.52 -1.06
C LEU A 61 -8.13 -5.39 -2.30
N GLY A 62 -6.94 -6.00 -2.31
CA GLY A 62 -6.01 -5.98 -3.44
C GLY A 62 -4.94 -4.89 -3.39
N LEU A 63 -4.80 -4.17 -2.27
CA LEU A 63 -3.64 -3.32 -2.03
C LEU A 63 -2.41 -4.21 -1.79
N ASN A 64 -1.24 -3.79 -2.29
CA ASN A 64 -0.02 -4.51 -1.99
C ASN A 64 0.39 -4.32 -0.52
N HIS A 65 1.18 -5.26 0.01
CA HIS A 65 1.63 -5.24 1.40
C HIS A 65 2.32 -3.93 1.80
N PHE A 66 3.10 -3.34 0.89
CA PHE A 66 3.83 -2.11 1.16
C PHE A 66 2.90 -0.90 1.35
N ASP A 67 1.92 -0.70 0.46
CA ASP A 67 0.95 0.37 0.59
C ASP A 67 0.03 0.17 1.80
N ALA A 68 -0.35 -1.07 2.10
CA ALA A 68 -1.17 -1.40 3.27
C ALA A 68 -0.45 -1.12 4.59
N THR A 69 0.82 -1.51 4.70
CA THR A 69 1.66 -1.25 5.87
C THR A 69 1.99 0.23 6.02
N LEU A 70 2.40 0.91 4.93
CA LEU A 70 2.70 2.33 4.95
C LEU A 70 1.48 3.17 5.36
N TYR A 71 0.30 2.84 4.84
CA TYR A 71 -0.93 3.53 5.25
C TYR A 71 -1.22 3.30 6.73
N SER A 72 -1.14 2.05 7.19
CA SER A 72 -1.42 1.69 8.60
C SER A 72 -0.42 2.37 9.55
N ASP A 73 0.86 2.42 9.17
CA ASP A 73 1.91 3.14 9.89
C ASP A 73 1.61 4.64 9.97
N SER A 74 1.22 5.26 8.86
CA SER A 74 0.89 6.68 8.85
C SER A 74 -0.31 7.01 9.75
N MET A 75 -1.32 6.14 9.80
CA MET A 75 -2.49 6.31 10.67
C MET A 75 -2.14 6.08 12.15
N ASP A 76 -1.29 5.09 12.44
CA ASP A 76 -0.80 4.80 13.79
C ASP A 76 0.04 5.97 14.34
N MET A 77 0.97 6.49 13.53
CA MET A 77 1.78 7.67 13.86
C MET A 77 0.94 8.93 14.04
N ALA A 78 -0.16 9.06 13.29
CA ALA A 78 -1.13 10.14 13.47
C ALA A 78 -2.04 9.97 14.71
N GLY A 79 -1.86 8.90 15.50
CA GLY A 79 -2.64 8.62 16.71
C GLY A 79 -4.10 8.25 16.42
N ARG A 80 -4.39 7.73 15.21
CA ARG A 80 -5.76 7.35 14.82
C ARG A 80 -6.10 5.99 15.41
N ASN A 81 -7.34 5.84 15.88
CA ASN A 81 -7.84 4.54 16.34
C ASN A 81 -8.05 3.60 15.16
N LEU A 82 -7.14 2.63 15.00
CA LEU A 82 -7.12 1.71 13.85
C LEU A 82 -8.36 0.81 13.81
N LYS A 83 -8.93 0.43 14.96
CA LYS A 83 -10.16 -0.37 15.03
C LYS A 83 -11.38 0.39 14.53
N GLU A 84 -11.52 1.65 14.93
CA GLU A 84 -12.61 2.51 14.44
C GLU A 84 -12.47 2.78 12.94
N LEU A 85 -11.23 2.98 12.47
CA LEU A 85 -10.93 3.16 11.06
C LEU A 85 -11.32 1.92 10.24
N LEU A 86 -10.93 0.73 10.73
CA LEU A 86 -11.32 -0.55 10.12
C LEU A 86 -12.84 -0.75 10.12
N ALA A 87 -13.53 -0.41 11.22
CA ALA A 87 -14.98 -0.49 11.29
C ALA A 87 -15.64 0.40 10.21
N GLY A 88 -15.20 1.65 10.07
CA GLY A 88 -15.69 2.56 9.03
C GLY A 88 -15.42 2.07 7.61
N PHE A 89 -14.31 1.34 7.39
CA PHE A 89 -14.02 0.73 6.11
C PHE A 89 -14.92 -0.47 5.78
N LYS A 90 -15.32 -1.26 6.78
CA LYS A 90 -16.25 -2.38 6.58
C LYS A 90 -17.65 -1.92 6.15
N ASP A 91 -18.05 -0.72 6.55
CA ASP A 91 -19.33 -0.09 6.14
C ASP A 91 -19.25 0.63 4.78
N THR A 92 -18.06 0.66 4.17
CA THR A 92 -17.79 1.37 2.92
C THR A 92 -17.53 0.39 1.77
N THR A 93 -17.90 0.76 0.55
CA THR A 93 -17.61 -0.06 -0.63
C THR A 93 -16.09 -0.19 -0.87
N PRO A 94 -15.56 -1.37 -1.21
CA PRO A 94 -14.14 -1.61 -1.44
C PRO A 94 -13.44 -0.55 -2.31
N ASP A 95 -14.02 -0.20 -3.46
CA ASP A 95 -13.42 0.79 -4.38
C ASP A 95 -13.22 2.17 -3.74
N LYS A 96 -14.13 2.58 -2.85
CA LYS A 96 -14.02 3.85 -2.12
C LYS A 96 -12.94 3.77 -1.05
N VAL A 97 -12.81 2.63 -0.38
CA VAL A 97 -11.73 2.43 0.61
C VAL A 97 -10.38 2.49 -0.08
N ILE A 98 -10.20 1.73 -1.17
CA ILE A 98 -8.96 1.72 -1.95
C ILE A 98 -8.63 3.13 -2.45
N SER A 99 -9.61 3.83 -3.03
CA SER A 99 -9.42 5.20 -3.53
C SER A 99 -9.02 6.18 -2.43
N ALA A 100 -9.63 6.07 -1.23
CA ALA A 100 -9.30 6.92 -0.10
C ALA A 100 -7.88 6.65 0.42
N VAL A 101 -7.51 5.38 0.58
CA VAL A 101 -6.17 4.96 1.02
C VAL A 101 -5.10 5.45 0.07
N LEU A 102 -5.26 5.22 -1.25
CA LEU A 102 -4.31 5.68 -2.26
C LEU A 102 -4.22 7.21 -2.33
N SER A 103 -5.31 7.92 -2.09
CA SER A 103 -5.33 9.39 -2.05
C SER A 103 -4.52 9.94 -0.86
N GLU A 104 -4.66 9.33 0.33
CA GLU A 104 -3.85 9.69 1.50
C GLU A 104 -2.37 9.36 1.30
N LEU A 105 -2.06 8.19 0.74
CA LEU A 105 -0.69 7.83 0.39
C LEU A 105 -0.10 8.79 -0.65
N ALA A 106 -0.86 9.20 -1.65
CA ALA A 106 -0.40 10.18 -2.64
C ALA A 106 -0.09 11.55 -2.02
N LYS A 107 -0.86 11.99 -1.01
CA LYS A 107 -0.52 13.20 -0.24
C LYS A 107 0.78 13.00 0.52
N PHE A 108 0.93 11.87 1.21
CA PHE A 108 2.16 11.53 1.91
C PHE A 108 3.37 11.56 0.95
N TYR A 109 3.27 10.94 -0.22
CA TYR A 109 4.35 11.00 -1.21
C TYR A 109 4.62 12.42 -1.70
N ASN A 110 3.61 13.26 -1.92
CA ASN A 110 3.84 14.65 -2.32
C ASN A 110 4.49 15.50 -1.22
N ASP A 111 4.16 15.23 0.05
CA ASP A 111 4.70 15.98 1.18
C ASP A 111 6.16 15.60 1.49
N TYR A 112 6.53 14.34 1.23
CA TYR A 112 7.86 13.79 1.54
C TYR A 112 8.73 13.47 0.32
N SER A 113 8.23 13.64 -0.90
CA SER A 113 8.99 13.58 -2.15
C SER A 113 9.22 15.00 -2.66
N PRO A 114 10.37 15.62 -2.36
CA PRO A 114 10.75 16.86 -3.01
C PRO A 114 11.09 16.53 -4.47
N PHE A 115 10.17 16.84 -5.38
CA PHE A 115 10.53 17.07 -6.77
C PHE A 115 11.19 18.45 -6.91
#